data_AF-A0A7W1AX10-F1
#
_entry.id   AF-A0A7W1AX10-F1
#
_cell.length_a   1.000
_cell.length_b   1.000
_cell.length_c   1.000
_cell.angle_alpha   90.00
_cell.angle_beta   90.00
_cell.angle_gamma   90.00
#
_symmetry.space_group_name_H-M   'P 1'
#
loop_
_entity.id
_entity.type
_entity.pdbx_description
1 polymer ?
#
loop_
_entity_poly.entity_id
_entity_poly.type
_entity_poly.pdbx_seq_one_letter_code
_entity_poly.pdbx_strand_id
1 'polypeptide(L)'
;MNGPTKRPPAGVSRIKPLGNRRAATVSVLDVGSTKISCLIARLKPRDGEALRRRTHAVDVLGFASTRSRGIKSGVVVDLEEAEQAIRLAVDAAERMAEMTVGSLIVNLSCGRLKSETYAASVKVDCEVAEADIQRVLGAGGAHSVSDGRMVLHSLPIGYSLDGSRGIQDPTGMLGEMLGVDMHVVTADEAPLRNLELAINRCHLEVETVVATPYAAGLATLVDDEAQLGVACIDMGGGTTTLSIFHNGEFVHADAIAVGGQHVTLDIARGLSTNLADAERLKARHGSALPSNSDDTDILTIPPVGEDEREHPNTAPR
;
A
#
# COMPACT_ATOMS: atom_id res chain seq x y z
N MET A 1 0.21 -41.22 -9.15
CA MET A 1 1.22 -40.25 -9.63
C MET A 1 0.57 -38.87 -9.62
N ASN A 2 0.72 -38.14 -8.52
CA ASN A 2 0.19 -36.78 -8.42
C ASN A 2 1.18 -35.87 -9.14
N GLY A 3 0.74 -35.30 -10.28
CA GLY A 3 1.51 -34.32 -11.03
C GLY A 3 1.83 -33.09 -10.16
N PRO A 4 2.89 -32.35 -10.48
CA PRO A 4 3.25 -31.16 -9.71
C PRO A 4 2.10 -30.15 -9.80
N THR A 5 1.54 -29.80 -8.65
CA THR A 5 0.64 -28.65 -8.52
C THR A 5 1.37 -27.42 -9.03
N LYS A 6 0.98 -26.91 -10.20
CA LYS A 6 1.51 -25.66 -10.75
C LYS A 6 1.28 -24.57 -9.70
N ARG A 7 2.36 -24.07 -9.11
CA ARG A 7 2.29 -22.87 -8.26
C ARG A 7 1.69 -21.75 -9.11
N PRO A 8 0.64 -21.05 -8.65
CA PRO A 8 0.20 -19.84 -9.33
C PRO A 8 1.36 -18.83 -9.35
N PRO A 9 1.41 -17.93 -10.35
CA PRO A 9 2.46 -16.93 -10.45
C PRO A 9 2.56 -16.16 -9.12
N ALA A 10 3.79 -15.91 -8.67
CA ALA A 10 4.03 -15.09 -7.49
C ALA A 10 3.34 -13.73 -7.67
N GLY A 11 2.67 -13.25 -6.61
CA GLY A 11 2.11 -11.89 -6.57
C GLY A 11 0.62 -11.72 -6.91
N VAL A 12 -0.11 -12.78 -7.29
CA VAL A 12 -1.59 -12.71 -7.32
C VAL A 12 -2.13 -12.93 -5.91
N SER A 13 -3.00 -12.02 -5.44
CA SER A 13 -3.61 -12.09 -4.10
C SER A 13 -4.16 -13.49 -3.80
N ARG A 14 -3.65 -14.09 -2.72
CA ARG A 14 -4.05 -15.42 -2.23
C ARG A 14 -5.21 -15.35 -1.25
N ILE A 15 -5.69 -14.14 -0.93
CA ILE A 15 -6.72 -13.92 0.07
C ILE A 15 -8.04 -14.46 -0.48
N LYS A 16 -8.59 -15.47 0.21
CA LYS A 16 -9.96 -15.92 -0.04
C LYS A 16 -10.93 -14.81 0.38
N PRO A 17 -12.01 -14.58 -0.38
CA PRO A 17 -13.07 -13.67 0.05
C PRO A 17 -13.52 -14.00 1.47
N LEU A 18 -13.60 -12.97 2.33
CA LEU A 18 -14.06 -13.13 3.69
C LEU A 18 -15.52 -13.60 3.68
N GLY A 19 -15.84 -14.63 4.46
CA GLY A 19 -17.21 -15.10 4.56
C GLY A 19 -18.11 -14.07 5.24
N ASN A 20 -19.31 -13.86 4.69
CA ASN A 20 -20.29 -12.89 5.20
C ASN A 20 -20.86 -13.20 6.60
N ARG A 21 -20.45 -14.31 7.24
CA ARG A 21 -21.05 -14.82 8.49
C ARG A 21 -20.05 -15.13 9.58
N ARG A 22 -18.74 -14.95 9.35
CA ARG A 22 -17.71 -15.30 10.33
C ARG A 22 -16.78 -14.12 10.57
N ALA A 23 -16.45 -13.91 11.83
CA ALA A 23 -15.37 -13.02 12.18
C ALA A 23 -14.04 -13.63 11.71
N ALA A 24 -13.13 -12.78 11.23
CA ALA A 24 -11.79 -13.16 10.82
C ALA A 24 -10.78 -12.26 11.52
N THR A 25 -9.67 -12.81 11.98
CA THR A 25 -8.54 -12.01 12.45
C THR A 25 -7.63 -11.73 11.27
N VAL A 26 -7.22 -10.47 11.12
CA VAL A 26 -6.26 -10.02 10.11
C VAL A 26 -5.11 -9.32 10.80
N SER A 27 -3.91 -9.56 10.28
CA SER A 27 -2.70 -8.85 10.69
C SER A 27 -2.11 -8.12 9.50
N VAL A 28 -1.76 -6.85 9.69
CA VAL A 28 -1.20 -5.98 8.66
C VAL A 28 0.13 -5.43 9.15
N LEU A 29 1.13 -5.43 8.28
CA LEU A 29 2.44 -4.84 8.52
C LEU A 29 2.71 -3.74 7.48
N ASP A 30 2.92 -2.53 7.97
CA ASP A 30 3.38 -1.39 7.18
C ASP A 30 4.88 -1.19 7.38
N VAL A 31 5.68 -1.42 6.34
CA VAL A 31 7.15 -1.31 6.41
C VAL A 31 7.62 -0.04 5.70
N GLY A 32 7.53 1.08 6.41
CA GLY A 32 7.97 2.38 5.93
C GLY A 32 9.45 2.68 6.21
N SER A 33 9.99 3.71 5.56
CA SER A 33 11.38 4.18 5.79
C SER A 33 11.57 4.96 7.09
N THR A 34 10.49 5.44 7.71
CA THR A 34 10.53 6.20 8.97
C THR A 34 10.03 5.38 10.15
N LYS A 35 8.99 4.57 9.92
CA LYS A 35 8.33 3.73 10.92
C LYS A 35 7.95 2.38 10.32
N ILE A 36 7.91 1.36 11.17
CA ILE A 36 7.31 0.07 10.88
C ILE A 36 6.14 -0.10 11.83
N SER A 37 4.95 -0.39 11.31
CA SER A 37 3.73 -0.48 12.12
C SER A 37 3.03 -1.82 11.89
N CYS A 38 2.62 -2.47 12.98
CA CYS A 38 1.82 -3.69 12.92
C CYS A 38 0.44 -3.43 13.53
N LEU A 39 -0.60 -3.92 12.87
CA LEU A 39 -1.99 -3.86 13.32
C LEU A 39 -2.58 -5.26 13.28
N ILE A 40 -3.16 -5.70 14.39
CA ILE A 40 -3.92 -6.94 14.52
C ILE A 40 -5.37 -6.56 14.82
N ALA A 41 -6.28 -6.98 13.96
CA ALA A 41 -7.69 -6.63 14.07
C ALA A 41 -8.61 -7.81 13.82
N ARG A 42 -9.79 -7.77 14.45
CA ARG A 42 -10.89 -8.69 14.18
C ARG A 42 -11.90 -8.01 13.29
N LEU A 43 -12.08 -8.56 12.10
CA LEU A 43 -13.10 -8.17 11.14
C LEU A 43 -14.40 -8.89 11.50
N LYS A 44 -15.45 -8.14 11.84
CA LYS A 44 -16.79 -8.68 12.11
C LYS A 44 -17.73 -8.30 10.97
N PRO A 45 -18.46 -9.26 10.36
CA PRO A 45 -19.46 -8.92 9.36
C PRO A 45 -20.41 -7.85 9.90
N ARG A 46 -20.72 -6.85 9.09
CA ARG A 46 -21.64 -5.78 9.44
C ARG A 46 -22.75 -5.72 8.40
N ASP A 47 -23.98 -5.67 8.87
CA ASP A 47 -25.13 -5.36 8.03
C ASP A 47 -25.19 -3.84 7.82
N GLY A 48 -25.16 -3.39 6.57
CA GLY A 48 -25.31 -1.98 6.22
C GLY A 48 -24.73 -1.61 4.86
N GLU A 49 -25.42 -0.72 4.16
CA GLU A 49 -25.09 -0.23 2.81
C GLU A 49 -24.20 1.03 2.83
N ALA A 50 -23.74 1.49 4.01
CA ALA A 50 -23.24 2.85 4.17
C ALA A 50 -21.97 3.18 3.35
N LEU A 51 -21.16 2.18 3.01
CA LEU A 51 -19.97 2.34 2.17
C LEU A 51 -19.78 1.10 1.29
N ARG A 52 -19.70 1.28 -0.03
CA ARG A 52 -19.47 0.23 -1.02
C ARG A 52 -18.18 -0.52 -0.66
N ARG A 53 -18.20 -1.85 -0.77
CA ARG A 53 -17.05 -2.75 -0.49
C ARG A 53 -16.58 -2.84 0.98
N ARG A 54 -17.17 -2.12 1.94
CA ARG A 54 -16.82 -2.21 3.37
C ARG A 54 -17.80 -3.10 4.15
N THR A 55 -17.64 -4.41 3.98
CA THR A 55 -18.56 -5.43 4.51
C THR A 55 -18.36 -5.78 5.99
N HIS A 56 -17.27 -5.32 6.61
CA HIS A 56 -16.88 -5.71 7.97
C HIS A 56 -16.56 -4.48 8.82
N ALA A 57 -16.99 -4.52 10.09
CA ALA A 57 -16.48 -3.64 11.13
C ALA A 57 -15.10 -4.14 11.60
N VAL A 58 -14.23 -3.21 11.98
CA VAL A 58 -12.85 -3.50 12.40
C VAL A 58 -12.72 -3.26 13.90
N ASP A 59 -12.52 -4.33 14.65
CA ASP A 59 -12.16 -4.24 16.07
C ASP A 59 -10.64 -4.40 16.20
N VAL A 60 -9.94 -3.34 16.61
CA VAL A 60 -8.49 -3.39 16.82
C VAL A 60 -8.21 -4.18 18.10
N LEU A 61 -7.43 -5.26 17.96
CA LEU A 61 -7.02 -6.11 19.08
C LEU A 61 -5.65 -5.70 19.62
N GLY A 62 -4.73 -5.33 18.73
CA GLY A 62 -3.40 -4.87 19.11
C GLY A 62 -2.76 -4.07 18.00
N PHE A 63 -1.91 -3.11 18.37
CA PHE A 63 -1.13 -2.34 17.42
C PHE A 63 0.19 -1.90 18.05
N ALA A 64 1.19 -1.72 17.21
CA ALA A 64 2.44 -1.13 17.63
C ALA A 64 3.13 -0.44 16.46
N SER A 65 3.97 0.54 16.77
CA SER A 65 4.82 1.22 15.78
C SER A 65 6.22 1.40 16.37
N THR A 66 7.22 1.08 15.56
CA THR A 66 8.64 1.16 15.91
C THR A 66 9.34 2.03 14.89
N ARG A 67 10.37 2.79 15.32
CA ARG A 67 11.23 3.52 14.38
C ARG A 67 11.86 2.55 13.39
N SER A 68 11.74 2.85 12.10
CA SER A 68 12.28 2.00 11.05
C SER A 68 13.82 2.04 11.02
N ARG A 69 14.41 0.89 10.71
CA ARG A 69 15.85 0.71 10.48
C ARG A 69 16.04 -0.26 9.32
N GLY A 70 17.14 -0.12 8.59
CA GLY A 70 17.44 -0.95 7.43
C GLY A 70 16.51 -0.77 6.22
N ILE A 71 15.59 0.21 6.24
CA ILE A 71 14.69 0.52 5.12
C ILE A 71 14.95 1.93 4.59
N LYS A 72 15.13 2.07 3.27
CA LYS A 72 15.31 3.36 2.58
C LYS A 72 14.44 3.44 1.34
N SER A 73 13.60 4.47 1.25
CA SER A 73 12.61 4.64 0.17
C SER A 73 11.80 3.37 -0.12
N GLY A 74 11.35 2.71 0.95
CA GLY A 74 10.62 1.44 0.94
C GLY A 74 11.45 0.19 0.58
N VAL A 75 12.74 0.31 0.26
CA VAL A 75 13.62 -0.82 -0.07
C VAL A 75 14.45 -1.23 1.14
N VAL A 76 14.60 -2.54 1.37
CA VAL A 76 15.52 -3.08 2.36
C VAL A 76 16.97 -2.84 1.92
N VAL A 77 17.69 -2.02 2.70
CA VAL A 77 19.13 -1.73 2.49
C VAL A 77 20.02 -2.43 3.52
N ASP A 78 19.46 -2.79 4.69
CA ASP A 78 20.10 -3.61 5.70
C ASP A 78 19.08 -4.63 6.22
N LEU A 79 19.36 -5.91 6.00
CA LEU A 79 18.43 -6.99 6.29
C LEU A 79 18.32 -7.28 7.79
N GLU A 80 19.41 -7.15 8.54
CA GLU A 80 19.44 -7.47 9.97
C GLU A 80 18.73 -6.39 10.78
N GLU A 81 19.00 -5.12 10.47
CA GLU A 81 18.32 -3.99 11.11
C GLU A 81 16.82 -3.97 10.78
N ALA A 82 16.44 -4.31 9.54
CA ALA A 82 15.03 -4.42 9.14
C ALA A 82 14.32 -5.56 9.87
N GLU A 83 14.94 -6.74 9.95
CA GLU A 83 14.43 -7.88 10.70
C GLU A 83 14.18 -7.51 12.17
N GLN A 84 15.15 -6.89 12.83
CA GLN A 84 15.02 -6.51 14.24
C GLN A 84 13.88 -5.51 14.44
N ALA A 85 13.76 -4.49 13.58
CA ALA A 85 12.72 -3.48 13.68
C ALA A 85 11.31 -4.07 13.41
N ILE A 86 11.18 -5.00 12.46
CA ILE A 86 9.93 -5.72 12.18
C ILE A 86 9.54 -6.57 13.38
N ARG A 87 10.45 -7.38 13.92
CA ARG A 87 10.21 -8.24 15.08
C ARG A 87 9.72 -7.43 16.28
N LEU A 88 10.36 -6.30 16.57
CA LEU A 88 9.94 -5.41 17.67
C LEU A 88 8.50 -4.88 17.50
N ALA A 89 8.12 -4.48 16.27
CA ALA A 89 6.77 -3.99 15.99
C ALA A 89 5.73 -5.11 16.10
N VAL A 90 6.01 -6.31 15.56
CA VAL A 90 5.08 -7.44 15.60
C VAL A 90 4.92 -7.96 17.03
N ASP A 91 6.03 -8.21 17.75
CA ASP A 91 6.00 -8.69 19.15
C ASP A 91 5.18 -7.77 20.07
N ALA A 92 5.27 -6.45 19.86
CA ALA A 92 4.52 -5.48 20.65
C ALA A 92 3.01 -5.51 20.32
N ALA A 93 2.65 -5.67 19.05
CA ALA A 93 1.26 -5.81 18.64
C ALA A 93 0.65 -7.14 19.13
N GLU A 94 1.40 -8.24 19.04
CA GLU A 94 1.01 -9.58 19.54
C GLU A 94 0.75 -9.58 21.04
N ARG A 95 1.65 -8.96 21.83
CA ARG A 95 1.46 -8.81 23.28
C ARG A 95 0.19 -8.04 23.62
N MET A 96 -0.11 -6.98 22.88
CA MET A 96 -1.33 -6.19 23.10
C MET A 96 -2.59 -6.96 22.70
N ALA A 97 -2.51 -7.77 21.64
CA ALA A 97 -3.61 -8.60 21.17
C ALA A 97 -3.78 -9.91 21.96
N GLU A 98 -2.82 -10.26 22.82
CA GLU A 98 -2.72 -11.56 23.53
C GLU A 98 -2.79 -12.76 22.58
N MET A 99 -2.18 -12.64 21.40
CA MET A 99 -2.24 -13.62 20.32
C MET A 99 -0.94 -13.66 19.51
N THR A 100 -0.64 -14.80 18.89
CA THR A 100 0.48 -14.97 17.94
C THR A 100 0.00 -14.91 16.50
N VAL A 101 0.78 -14.27 15.63
CA VAL A 101 0.54 -14.08 14.20
C VAL A 101 1.48 -15.00 13.42
N GLY A 102 0.92 -15.85 12.54
CA GLY A 102 1.71 -16.70 11.65
C GLY A 102 1.90 -16.13 10.24
N SER A 103 0.92 -15.35 9.78
CA SER A 103 0.94 -14.71 8.47
C SER A 103 0.36 -13.30 8.54
N LEU A 104 0.78 -12.44 7.62
CA LEU A 104 0.35 -11.05 7.58
C LEU A 104 0.25 -10.50 6.15
N ILE A 105 -0.54 -9.44 6.02
CA ILE A 105 -0.65 -8.63 4.81
C ILE A 105 0.40 -7.52 4.91
N VAL A 106 1.18 -7.31 3.86
CA VAL A 106 2.22 -6.28 3.82
C VAL A 106 1.86 -5.24 2.77
N ASN A 107 2.12 -3.96 3.04
CA ASN A 107 2.05 -2.95 1.99
C ASN A 107 3.41 -2.76 1.28
N LEU A 108 3.39 -2.30 0.02
CA LEU A 108 4.59 -2.02 -0.76
C LEU A 108 4.48 -0.66 -1.45
N SER A 109 5.42 0.24 -1.14
CA SER A 109 5.54 1.55 -1.78
C SER A 109 6.74 1.68 -2.73
N CYS A 110 7.54 0.61 -2.89
CA CYS A 110 8.78 0.60 -3.65
C CYS A 110 8.75 -0.36 -4.86
N GLY A 111 9.90 -0.47 -5.54
CA GLY A 111 10.05 -1.39 -6.67
C GLY A 111 9.48 -0.86 -7.98
N ARG A 112 9.53 0.46 -8.20
CA ARG A 112 9.09 1.11 -9.46
C ARG A 112 7.72 0.61 -9.89
N LEU A 113 6.71 0.93 -9.08
CA LEU A 113 5.32 0.59 -9.38
C LEU A 113 4.99 1.01 -10.81
N LYS A 114 4.35 0.12 -11.56
CA LYS A 114 3.92 0.40 -12.93
C LYS A 114 2.50 -0.07 -13.10
N SER A 115 1.67 0.83 -13.62
CA SER A 115 0.28 0.59 -13.95
C SER A 115 0.12 0.38 -15.46
N GLU A 116 -0.52 -0.72 -15.83
CA GLU A 116 -0.84 -1.06 -17.22
C GLU A 116 -2.29 -1.52 -17.33
N THR A 117 -2.92 -1.27 -18.47
CA THR A 117 -4.29 -1.73 -18.76
C THR A 117 -4.24 -2.82 -19.81
N TYR A 118 -4.95 -3.91 -19.56
CA TYR A 118 -5.06 -5.04 -20.49
C TYR A 118 -6.52 -5.32 -20.79
N ALA A 119 -6.85 -5.49 -22.07
CA ALA A 119 -8.19 -5.90 -22.49
C ALA A 119 -8.16 -7.39 -22.87
N ALA A 120 -9.18 -8.13 -22.44
CA ALA A 120 -9.42 -9.50 -22.87
C ALA A 120 -10.89 -9.70 -23.23
N SER A 121 -11.18 -10.70 -24.06
CA SER A 121 -12.55 -11.06 -24.42
C SER A 121 -12.74 -12.55 -24.62
N VAL A 122 -13.97 -13.02 -24.39
CA VAL A 122 -14.40 -14.40 -24.58
C VAL A 122 -15.76 -14.43 -25.29
N LYS A 123 -16.03 -15.51 -26.02
CA LYS A 123 -17.35 -15.76 -26.60
C LYS A 123 -18.32 -16.24 -25.54
N VAL A 124 -19.57 -15.81 -25.63
CA VAL A 124 -20.69 -16.15 -24.74
C VAL A 124 -21.78 -16.85 -25.54
N ASP A 125 -22.43 -17.85 -24.94
CA ASP A 125 -23.51 -18.61 -25.55
C ASP A 125 -24.86 -17.91 -25.29
N CYS A 126 -25.01 -16.70 -25.86
CA CYS A 126 -26.18 -15.81 -25.79
C CYS A 126 -26.39 -15.06 -24.47
N GLU A 127 -26.46 -15.70 -23.31
CA GLU A 127 -26.62 -15.03 -22.01
C GLU A 127 -25.33 -15.13 -21.20
N VAL A 128 -24.87 -14.01 -20.64
CA VAL A 128 -23.67 -13.99 -19.80
C VAL A 128 -23.92 -14.70 -18.49
N ALA A 129 -23.28 -15.86 -18.31
CA ALA A 129 -23.26 -16.60 -17.06
C ALA A 129 -22.05 -16.22 -16.20
N GLU A 130 -22.12 -16.53 -14.89
CA GLU A 130 -20.98 -16.37 -13.97
C GLU A 130 -19.72 -17.10 -14.47
N ALA A 131 -19.90 -18.26 -15.10
CA ALA A 131 -18.78 -19.00 -15.71
C ALA A 131 -18.05 -18.18 -16.78
N ASP A 132 -18.77 -17.34 -17.52
CA ASP A 132 -18.20 -16.49 -18.57
C ASP A 132 -17.40 -15.33 -17.99
N ILE A 133 -17.87 -14.77 -16.88
CA ILE A 133 -17.15 -13.77 -16.09
C ILE A 133 -15.83 -14.38 -15.59
N GLN A 134 -15.86 -15.58 -15.00
CA GLN A 134 -14.64 -16.25 -14.57
C GLN A 134 -13.69 -16.57 -15.74
N ARG A 135 -14.22 -16.93 -16.92
CA ARG A 135 -13.42 -17.15 -18.13
C ARG A 135 -12.75 -15.86 -18.62
N VAL A 136 -13.49 -14.75 -18.69
CA VAL A 136 -12.95 -13.47 -19.18
C VAL A 136 -11.93 -12.89 -18.20
N LEU A 137 -12.18 -13.00 -16.88
CA LEU A 137 -11.22 -12.61 -15.85
C LEU A 137 -9.96 -13.48 -15.89
N GLY A 138 -10.10 -14.79 -16.09
CA GLY A 138 -8.98 -15.70 -16.28
C GLY A 138 -8.14 -15.36 -17.51
N ALA A 139 -8.78 -14.98 -18.62
CA ALA A 139 -8.10 -14.52 -19.82
C ALA A 139 -7.40 -13.15 -19.61
N GLY A 140 -8.06 -12.22 -18.92
CA GLY A 140 -7.51 -10.91 -18.58
C GLY A 140 -6.32 -10.99 -17.61
N GLY A 141 -6.34 -11.92 -16.67
CA GLY A 141 -5.25 -12.16 -15.71
C GLY A 141 -4.06 -12.96 -16.27
N ALA A 142 -4.17 -13.54 -17.46
CA ALA A 142 -3.14 -14.38 -18.08
C ALA A 142 -2.06 -13.59 -18.85
N HIS A 143 -1.88 -12.30 -18.56
CA HIS A 143 -0.91 -11.47 -19.27
C HIS A 143 0.54 -11.82 -18.90
N SER A 144 1.44 -11.87 -19.88
CA SER A 144 2.87 -12.04 -19.64
C SER A 144 3.45 -10.76 -19.02
N VAL A 145 3.92 -10.87 -17.78
CA VAL A 145 4.70 -9.82 -17.14
C VAL A 145 6.12 -9.84 -17.69
N SER A 146 6.73 -8.67 -17.87
CA SER A 146 8.13 -8.57 -18.28
C SER A 146 9.05 -9.28 -17.27
N ASP A 147 10.14 -9.88 -17.76
CA ASP A 147 11.12 -10.55 -16.91
C ASP A 147 11.60 -9.61 -15.78
N GLY A 148 11.67 -10.15 -14.55
CA GLY A 148 12.10 -9.42 -13.37
C GLY A 148 11.04 -8.54 -12.70
N ARG A 149 9.78 -8.63 -13.12
CA ARG A 149 8.64 -7.95 -12.47
C ARG A 149 7.61 -8.95 -11.95
N MET A 150 6.90 -8.54 -10.90
CA MET A 150 5.82 -9.30 -10.27
C MET A 150 4.51 -8.50 -10.32
N VAL A 151 3.38 -9.19 -10.55
CA VAL A 151 2.04 -8.59 -10.39
C VAL A 151 1.78 -8.38 -8.90
N LEU A 152 1.24 -7.23 -8.52
CA LEU A 152 0.73 -6.98 -7.18
C LEU A 152 -0.80 -7.02 -7.17
N HIS A 153 -1.41 -6.36 -8.17
CA HIS A 153 -2.85 -6.27 -8.35
C HIS A 153 -3.22 -6.53 -9.80
N SER A 154 -4.33 -7.23 -10.01
CA SER A 154 -4.99 -7.40 -11.30
C SER A 154 -6.49 -7.27 -11.04
N LEU A 155 -7.04 -6.10 -11.34
CA LEU A 155 -8.40 -5.72 -10.96
C LEU A 155 -9.21 -5.39 -12.22
N PRO A 156 -10.45 -5.90 -12.36
CA PRO A 156 -11.33 -5.46 -13.44
C PRO A 156 -11.73 -4.00 -13.22
N ILE A 157 -11.58 -3.16 -14.25
CA ILE A 157 -12.01 -1.75 -14.23
C ILE A 157 -13.31 -1.53 -15.00
N GLY A 158 -13.73 -2.50 -15.81
CA GLY A 158 -15.01 -2.44 -16.51
C GLY A 158 -15.20 -3.62 -17.45
N TYR A 159 -16.45 -3.94 -17.72
CA TYR A 159 -16.83 -4.93 -18.72
C TYR A 159 -17.34 -4.25 -19.99
N SER A 160 -17.29 -5.01 -21.08
CA SER A 160 -17.92 -4.66 -22.33
C SER A 160 -18.68 -5.84 -22.91
N LEU A 161 -19.81 -5.60 -23.57
CA LEU A 161 -20.57 -6.65 -24.25
C LEU A 161 -20.82 -6.19 -25.70
N ASP A 162 -20.40 -6.99 -26.67
CA ASP A 162 -20.52 -6.71 -28.10
C ASP A 162 -19.98 -5.32 -28.50
N GLY A 163 -18.87 -4.91 -27.85
CA GLY A 163 -18.21 -3.61 -28.07
C GLY A 163 -18.79 -2.45 -27.25
N SER A 164 -19.93 -2.63 -26.58
CA SER A 164 -20.52 -1.64 -25.67
C SER A 164 -19.78 -1.67 -24.34
N ARG A 165 -19.07 -0.59 -23.99
CA ARG A 165 -18.24 -0.47 -22.76
C ARG A 165 -19.01 0.15 -21.60
N GLY A 166 -18.42 0.08 -20.40
CA GLY A 166 -18.93 0.74 -19.20
C GLY A 166 -19.93 -0.10 -18.41
N ILE A 167 -19.97 -1.41 -18.67
CA ILE A 167 -20.84 -2.35 -17.97
C ILE A 167 -20.16 -2.70 -16.63
N GLN A 168 -20.86 -2.50 -15.51
CA GLN A 168 -20.34 -2.85 -14.18
C GLN A 168 -20.55 -4.33 -13.84
N ASP A 169 -21.74 -4.85 -14.13
CA ASP A 169 -22.10 -6.25 -13.96
C ASP A 169 -22.78 -6.75 -15.24
N PRO A 170 -22.10 -7.61 -16.03
CA PRO A 170 -22.65 -8.14 -17.26
C PRO A 170 -23.56 -9.36 -17.05
N THR A 171 -23.68 -9.88 -15.82
CA THR A 171 -24.41 -11.12 -15.52
C THR A 171 -25.87 -11.03 -15.99
N GLY A 172 -26.32 -12.03 -16.74
CA GLY A 172 -27.70 -12.10 -17.28
C GLY A 172 -27.96 -11.18 -18.48
N MET A 173 -26.97 -10.44 -18.97
CA MET A 173 -27.10 -9.67 -20.21
C MET A 173 -26.97 -10.60 -21.42
N LEU A 174 -27.69 -10.27 -22.50
CA LEU A 174 -27.62 -11.01 -23.76
C LEU A 174 -26.56 -10.41 -24.69
N GLY A 175 -25.67 -11.26 -25.21
CA GLY A 175 -24.64 -10.88 -26.19
C GLY A 175 -23.80 -12.06 -26.66
N GLU A 176 -22.87 -11.78 -27.57
CA GLU A 176 -22.01 -12.80 -28.19
C GLU A 176 -20.56 -12.74 -27.70
N MET A 177 -20.08 -11.55 -27.34
CA MET A 177 -18.69 -11.30 -26.96
C MET A 177 -18.60 -10.47 -25.67
N LEU A 178 -18.19 -11.12 -24.59
CA LEU A 178 -17.91 -10.47 -23.31
C LEU A 178 -16.44 -10.07 -23.26
N GLY A 179 -16.18 -8.79 -23.01
CA GLY A 179 -14.86 -8.23 -22.78
C GLY A 179 -14.68 -7.70 -21.37
N VAL A 180 -13.44 -7.61 -20.93
CA VAL A 180 -13.02 -7.01 -19.66
C VAL A 180 -11.80 -6.14 -19.89
N ASP A 181 -11.81 -4.94 -19.32
CA ASP A 181 -10.63 -4.11 -19.15
C ASP A 181 -10.08 -4.37 -17.72
N MET A 182 -8.80 -4.72 -17.63
CA MET A 182 -8.10 -5.02 -16.38
C MET A 182 -7.05 -3.95 -16.10
N HIS A 183 -7.01 -3.40 -14.89
CA HIS A 183 -5.88 -2.63 -14.39
C HIS A 183 -4.92 -3.54 -13.63
N VAL A 184 -3.67 -3.51 -14.07
CA VAL A 184 -2.61 -4.37 -13.55
C VAL A 184 -1.51 -3.49 -12.99
N VAL A 185 -1.20 -3.71 -11.72
CA VAL A 185 -0.07 -3.06 -11.05
C VAL A 185 1.04 -4.07 -10.87
N THR A 186 2.23 -3.71 -11.35
CA THR A 186 3.44 -4.52 -11.19
C THR A 186 4.52 -3.77 -10.43
N ALA A 187 5.47 -4.51 -9.84
CA ALA A 187 6.70 -3.99 -9.25
C ALA A 187 7.90 -4.86 -9.63
N ASP A 188 9.10 -4.31 -9.49
CA ASP A 188 10.36 -5.05 -9.59
C ASP A 188 10.39 -6.17 -8.54
N GLU A 189 10.81 -7.37 -8.95
CA GLU A 189 10.75 -8.57 -8.09
C GLU A 189 11.76 -8.49 -6.92
N ALA A 190 12.95 -7.94 -7.16
CA ALA A 190 14.05 -7.97 -6.19
C ALA A 190 13.76 -7.22 -4.87
N PRO A 191 13.23 -5.97 -4.88
CA PRO A 191 12.84 -5.29 -3.64
C PRO A 191 11.80 -6.06 -2.83
N LEU A 192 10.83 -6.67 -3.52
CA LEU A 192 9.79 -7.46 -2.88
C LEU A 192 10.36 -8.72 -2.22
N ARG A 193 11.21 -9.47 -2.93
CA ARG A 193 11.90 -10.65 -2.39
C ARG A 193 12.74 -10.34 -1.16
N ASN A 194 13.41 -9.20 -1.14
CA ASN A 194 14.21 -8.78 0.03
C ASN A 194 13.32 -8.43 1.22
N LEU A 195 12.16 -7.80 0.99
CA LEU A 195 11.18 -7.54 2.02
C LEU A 195 10.57 -8.83 2.58
N GLU A 196 10.15 -9.75 1.70
CA GLU A 196 9.67 -11.08 2.10
C GLU A 196 10.74 -11.84 2.90
N LEU A 197 12.01 -11.76 2.51
CA LEU A 197 13.11 -12.38 3.25
C LEU A 197 13.25 -11.81 4.67
N ALA A 198 13.17 -10.48 4.83
CA ALA A 198 13.24 -9.82 6.14
C ALA A 198 12.10 -10.29 7.06
N ILE A 199 10.89 -10.41 6.51
CA ILE A 199 9.70 -10.85 7.24
C ILE A 199 9.78 -12.35 7.59
N ASN A 200 10.21 -13.20 6.64
CA ASN A 200 10.35 -14.64 6.85
C ASN A 200 11.37 -14.98 7.95
N ARG A 201 12.45 -14.18 8.09
CA ARG A 201 13.41 -14.32 9.20
C ARG A 201 12.80 -14.04 10.58
N CYS A 202 11.69 -13.30 10.62
CA CYS A 202 10.90 -13.10 11.83
C CYS A 202 9.96 -14.29 12.14
N HIS A 203 10.02 -15.38 11.37
CA HIS A 203 9.08 -16.53 11.45
C HIS A 203 7.63 -16.16 11.08
N LEU A 204 7.48 -15.16 10.21
CA LEU A 204 6.19 -14.68 9.70
C LEU A 204 6.09 -14.97 8.21
N GLU A 205 4.93 -15.40 7.75
CA GLU A 205 4.66 -15.57 6.32
C GLU A 205 3.97 -14.33 5.73
N VAL A 206 4.37 -13.94 4.52
CA VAL A 206 3.65 -12.92 3.75
C VAL A 206 2.49 -13.58 3.03
N GLU A 207 1.26 -13.32 3.48
CA GLU A 207 0.05 -13.87 2.86
C GLU A 207 -0.21 -13.20 1.50
N THR A 208 -0.11 -11.88 1.48
CA THR A 208 -0.18 -11.08 0.26
C THR A 208 0.48 -9.73 0.43
N VAL A 209 0.72 -9.08 -0.70
CA VAL A 209 1.30 -7.75 -0.76
C VAL A 209 0.32 -6.82 -1.44
N VAL A 210 0.13 -5.65 -0.84
CA VAL A 210 -0.78 -4.62 -1.33
C VAL A 210 0.03 -3.38 -1.69
N ALA A 211 -0.06 -2.91 -2.93
CA ALA A 211 0.50 -1.59 -3.27
C ALA A 211 -0.03 -0.50 -2.31
N THR A 212 0.86 0.21 -1.63
CA THR A 212 0.54 1.32 -0.72
C THR A 212 -0.44 2.34 -1.32
N PRO A 213 -0.28 2.83 -2.58
CA PRO A 213 -1.22 3.79 -3.15
C PRO A 213 -2.66 3.26 -3.26
N TYR A 214 -2.83 1.94 -3.44
CA TYR A 214 -4.15 1.32 -3.48
C TYR A 214 -4.77 1.28 -2.07
N ALA A 215 -4.01 0.81 -1.07
CA ALA A 215 -4.46 0.76 0.31
C ALA A 215 -4.80 2.16 0.87
N ALA A 216 -3.95 3.15 0.56
CA ALA A 216 -4.15 4.53 0.98
C ALA A 216 -5.47 5.10 0.43
N GLY A 217 -5.72 4.93 -0.87
CA GLY A 217 -6.96 5.39 -1.49
C GLY A 217 -8.21 4.71 -0.92
N LEU A 218 -8.18 3.39 -0.71
CA LEU A 218 -9.31 2.68 -0.09
C LEU A 218 -9.59 3.14 1.35
N ALA A 219 -8.55 3.55 2.08
CA ALA A 219 -8.67 3.98 3.46
C ALA A 219 -9.24 5.41 3.59
N THR A 220 -8.90 6.30 2.65
CA THR A 220 -9.20 7.75 2.76
C THR A 220 -10.41 8.19 1.95
N LEU A 221 -10.67 7.57 0.80
CA LEU A 221 -11.69 8.02 -0.12
C LEU A 221 -13.09 7.58 0.31
N VAL A 222 -14.08 8.42 -0.01
CA VAL A 222 -15.50 8.03 -0.03
C VAL A 222 -15.94 7.65 -1.45
N ASP A 223 -17.02 6.88 -1.57
CA ASP A 223 -17.44 6.29 -2.86
C ASP A 223 -17.72 7.34 -3.93
N ASP A 224 -18.29 8.49 -3.54
CA ASP A 224 -18.60 9.59 -4.45
C ASP A 224 -17.34 10.22 -5.07
N GLU A 225 -16.26 10.36 -4.31
CA GLU A 225 -14.96 10.86 -4.80
C GLU A 225 -14.37 9.88 -5.82
N ALA A 226 -14.40 8.58 -5.49
CA ALA A 226 -13.92 7.53 -6.37
C ALA A 226 -14.76 7.43 -7.65
N GLN A 227 -16.06 7.69 -7.58
CA GLN A 227 -16.95 7.75 -8.74
C GLN A 227 -16.59 8.89 -9.69
N LEU A 228 -16.52 10.12 -9.18
CA LEU A 228 -16.26 11.31 -9.98
C LEU A 228 -14.87 11.30 -10.63
N GLY A 229 -13.89 10.69 -9.96
CA GLY A 229 -12.49 10.75 -10.36
C GLY A 229 -11.68 11.53 -9.32
N VAL A 230 -10.74 10.85 -8.67
CA VAL A 230 -9.93 11.43 -7.60
C VAL A 230 -8.49 10.91 -7.66
N ALA A 231 -7.55 11.80 -7.39
CA ALA A 231 -6.16 11.47 -7.18
C ALA A 231 -5.86 11.49 -5.67
N CYS A 232 -5.41 10.36 -5.11
CA CYS A 232 -4.94 10.28 -3.73
C CYS A 232 -3.41 10.32 -3.72
N ILE A 233 -2.85 11.31 -3.03
CA ILE A 233 -1.40 11.49 -2.86
C ILE A 233 -1.04 11.17 -1.41
N ASP A 234 -0.27 10.10 -1.21
CA ASP A 234 0.24 9.69 0.10
C ASP A 234 1.71 10.09 0.24
N MET A 235 1.96 11.11 1.05
CA MET A 235 3.30 11.65 1.31
C MET A 235 3.95 10.94 2.51
N GLY A 236 4.66 9.86 2.21
CA GLY A 236 5.40 9.08 3.19
C GLY A 236 6.77 9.67 3.54
N GLY A 237 7.51 8.93 4.38
CA GLY A 237 8.84 9.32 4.83
C GLY A 237 9.91 9.28 3.72
N GLY A 238 10.04 8.14 3.03
CA GLY A 238 11.03 7.95 1.96
C GLY A 238 10.46 7.97 0.55
N THR A 239 9.13 7.95 0.42
CA THR A 239 8.39 7.78 -0.84
C THR A 239 7.10 8.59 -0.78
N THR A 240 6.66 9.08 -1.93
CA THR A 240 5.33 9.66 -2.13
C THR A 240 4.63 8.81 -3.17
N THR A 241 3.45 8.33 -2.86
CA THR A 241 2.67 7.46 -3.76
C THR A 241 1.45 8.18 -4.27
N LEU A 242 1.02 7.80 -5.47
CA LEU A 242 -0.14 8.36 -6.16
C LEU A 242 -1.05 7.20 -6.56
N SER A 243 -2.35 7.36 -6.31
CA SER A 243 -3.39 6.53 -6.91
C SER A 243 -4.42 7.40 -7.59
N ILE A 244 -5.00 6.89 -8.68
CA ILE A 244 -6.15 7.48 -9.35
C ILE A 244 -7.28 6.47 -9.30
N PHE A 245 -8.42 6.93 -8.81
CA PHE A 245 -9.68 6.22 -8.85
C PHE A 245 -10.63 6.95 -9.78
N HIS A 246 -11.39 6.23 -10.60
CA HIS A 246 -12.38 6.78 -11.51
C HIS A 246 -13.50 5.78 -11.74
N ASN A 247 -14.77 6.24 -11.78
CA ASN A 247 -15.96 5.39 -11.83
C ASN A 247 -16.03 4.34 -10.71
N GLY A 248 -15.41 4.62 -9.56
CA GLY A 248 -15.33 3.72 -8.41
C GLY A 248 -14.22 2.67 -8.52
N GLU A 249 -13.41 2.68 -9.58
CA GLU A 249 -12.35 1.69 -9.82
C GLU A 249 -10.96 2.31 -9.69
N PHE A 250 -10.01 1.49 -9.22
CA PHE A 250 -8.60 1.84 -9.20
C PHE A 250 -8.03 1.70 -10.61
N VAL A 251 -7.60 2.81 -11.22
CA VAL A 251 -7.22 2.86 -12.64
C VAL A 251 -5.76 3.22 -12.85
N HIS A 252 -5.09 3.78 -11.85
CA HIS A 252 -3.68 4.11 -11.93
C HIS A 252 -3.01 4.15 -10.55
N ALA A 253 -1.74 3.80 -10.53
CA ALA A 253 -0.86 3.83 -9.39
C ALA A 253 0.57 4.16 -9.84
N ASP A 254 1.23 5.03 -9.08
CA ASP A 254 2.65 5.33 -9.25
C ASP A 254 3.28 5.69 -7.89
N ALA A 255 4.61 5.72 -7.84
CA ALA A 255 5.36 6.15 -6.67
C ALA A 255 6.68 6.80 -7.07
N ILE A 256 7.02 7.88 -6.37
CA ILE A 256 8.32 8.54 -6.48
C ILE A 256 9.10 8.35 -5.18
N ALA A 257 10.42 8.17 -5.31
CA ALA A 257 11.34 8.00 -4.18
C ALA A 257 11.71 9.35 -3.52
N VAL A 258 10.70 10.19 -3.30
CA VAL A 258 10.80 11.49 -2.62
C VAL A 258 9.75 11.52 -1.52
N GLY A 259 10.10 12.01 -0.34
CA GLY A 259 9.22 12.02 0.82
C GLY A 259 9.75 12.91 1.92
N GLY A 260 9.12 12.89 3.09
CA GLY A 260 9.42 13.79 4.20
C GLY A 260 10.87 13.76 4.71
N GLN A 261 11.62 12.68 4.50
CA GLN A 261 13.06 12.60 4.83
C GLN A 261 13.91 13.55 3.97
N HIS A 262 13.48 13.85 2.74
CA HIS A 262 14.18 14.79 1.87
C HIS A 262 14.01 16.22 2.39
N VAL A 263 12.80 16.58 2.83
CA VAL A 263 12.54 17.85 3.52
C VAL A 263 13.39 17.97 4.79
N THR A 264 13.47 16.91 5.58
CA THR A 264 14.33 16.88 6.79
C THR A 264 15.80 17.07 6.45
N LEU A 265 16.29 16.46 5.37
CA LEU A 265 17.66 16.60 4.92
C LEU A 265 17.98 18.04 4.48
N ASP A 266 17.03 18.68 3.80
CA ASP A 266 17.18 20.08 3.37
C ASP A 266 17.16 21.03 4.57
N ILE A 267 16.31 20.79 5.58
CA ILE A 267 16.32 21.52 6.85
C ILE A 267 17.65 21.33 7.58
N ALA A 268 18.13 20.10 7.71
CA ALA A 268 19.39 19.79 8.37
C ALA A 268 20.57 20.54 7.72
N ARG A 269 20.60 20.56 6.38
CA ARG A 269 21.63 21.28 5.60
C ARG A 269 21.48 22.80 5.71
N GLY A 270 20.27 23.32 5.53
CA GLY A 270 20.01 24.76 5.53
C GLY A 270 20.23 25.40 6.89
N LEU A 271 19.89 24.69 7.97
CA LEU A 271 20.03 25.17 9.34
C LEU A 271 21.32 24.70 10.03
N SER A 272 22.13 23.87 9.36
CA SER A 272 23.33 23.26 9.94
C SER A 272 23.04 22.61 11.29
N THR A 273 22.09 21.67 11.30
CA THR A 273 21.68 20.89 12.47
C THR A 273 21.68 19.39 12.15
N ASN A 274 21.67 18.53 13.16
CA ASN A 274 21.63 17.08 12.94
C ASN A 274 20.24 16.61 12.45
N LEU A 275 20.15 15.41 11.86
CA LEU A 275 18.90 14.91 11.29
C LEU A 275 17.77 14.71 12.31
N ALA A 276 18.10 14.39 13.56
CA ALA A 276 17.10 14.17 14.60
C ALA A 276 16.46 15.51 15.01
N ASP A 277 17.26 16.55 15.18
CA ASP A 277 16.80 17.89 15.49
C ASP A 277 16.09 18.54 14.29
N ALA A 278 16.58 18.33 13.06
CA ALA A 278 15.87 18.76 11.85
C ALA A 278 14.47 18.12 11.75
N GLU A 279 14.33 16.81 12.00
CA GLU A 279 13.03 16.14 12.00
C GLU A 279 12.11 16.72 13.07
N ARG A 280 12.67 17.01 14.25
CA ARG A 280 11.92 17.62 15.36
C ARG A 280 11.48 19.04 15.02
N LEU A 281 12.34 19.86 14.40
CA LEU A 281 12.01 21.20 13.93
C LEU A 281 10.90 21.14 12.88
N LYS A 282 11.05 20.27 11.87
CA LYS A 282 10.02 20.03 10.84
C LYS A 282 8.69 19.65 11.47
N ALA A 283 8.67 18.70 12.40
CA ALA A 283 7.45 18.21 13.02
C ALA A 283 6.77 19.22 13.95
N ARG A 284 7.53 20.12 14.58
CA ARG A 284 7.00 21.09 15.56
C ARG A 284 6.67 22.46 14.95
N HIS A 285 7.46 22.90 13.98
CA HIS A 285 7.42 24.27 13.48
C HIS A 285 7.15 24.36 11.98
N GLY A 286 7.31 23.25 11.24
CA GLY A 286 7.18 23.24 9.79
C GLY A 286 5.81 23.72 9.29
N SER A 287 5.84 24.56 8.27
CA SER A 287 4.67 24.98 7.50
C SER A 287 4.96 24.85 6.02
N ALA A 288 3.99 24.36 5.24
CA ALA A 288 4.10 24.30 3.77
C ALA A 288 3.64 25.62 3.11
N LEU A 289 2.94 26.48 3.86
CA LEU A 289 2.48 27.78 3.41
C LEU A 289 3.15 28.86 4.25
N PRO A 290 3.83 29.84 3.63
CA PRO A 290 4.43 30.93 4.37
C PRO A 290 3.36 31.79 5.04
N SER A 291 3.63 32.24 6.26
CA SER A 291 2.77 33.12 7.04
C SER A 291 3.50 34.41 7.43
N ASN A 292 2.77 35.51 7.56
CA ASN A 292 3.38 36.79 7.95
C ASN A 292 4.02 36.77 9.35
N SER A 293 3.65 35.81 10.20
CA SER A 293 4.25 35.63 11.52
C SER A 293 5.60 34.91 11.49
N ASP A 294 5.96 34.26 10.38
CA ASP A 294 7.16 33.42 10.28
C ASP A 294 8.45 34.27 10.44
N ASP A 295 8.47 35.47 9.84
CA ASP A 295 9.60 36.42 9.96
C ASP A 295 9.83 36.94 11.39
N THR A 296 8.81 36.85 12.25
CA THR A 296 8.87 37.37 13.63
C THR A 296 9.14 36.30 14.68
N ASP A 297 8.89 35.03 14.34
CA ASP A 297 9.06 33.90 15.24
C ASP A 297 10.46 33.32 15.07
N ILE A 298 11.35 33.55 16.05
CA ILE A 298 12.75 33.13 15.97
C ILE A 298 12.91 31.74 16.60
N LEU A 299 13.33 30.78 15.78
CA LEU A 299 13.63 29.42 16.21
C LEU A 299 15.08 29.32 16.69
N THR A 300 15.27 28.63 17.81
CA THR A 300 16.59 28.20 18.28
C THR A 300 16.95 26.85 17.65
N ILE A 301 18.11 26.80 17.00
CA ILE A 301 18.59 25.65 16.23
C ILE A 301 19.77 25.02 16.98
N PRO A 302 19.67 23.73 17.34
CA PRO A 302 20.79 22.98 17.91
C PRO A 302 21.94 22.84 16.90
N PRO A 303 23.20 23.13 17.28
CA PRO A 303 24.34 23.03 16.37
C PRO A 303 24.71 21.56 16.04
N VAL A 304 25.53 21.38 15.01
CA VAL A 304 26.08 20.06 14.62
C VAL A 304 27.33 19.77 15.45
N GLY A 305 27.15 19.13 16.62
CA GLY A 305 28.25 18.71 17.48
C GLY A 305 27.82 18.50 18.93
N GLU A 306 28.65 17.81 19.72
CA GLU A 306 28.47 17.66 21.18
C GLU A 306 29.17 18.76 21.98
N ASP A 307 29.81 19.73 21.31
CA ASP A 307 30.60 20.76 22.00
C ASP A 307 29.66 21.83 22.59
N GLU A 308 29.41 21.75 23.90
CA GLU A 308 28.54 22.65 24.68
C GLU A 308 28.94 24.14 24.59
N ARG A 309 30.07 24.45 23.94
CA ARG A 309 30.57 25.82 23.71
C ARG A 309 30.07 26.45 22.42
N GLU A 310 29.45 25.69 21.51
CA GLU A 310 28.85 26.26 20.30
C GLU A 310 27.52 26.93 20.65
N HIS A 311 27.42 28.23 20.37
CA HIS A 311 26.18 28.97 20.57
C HIS A 311 25.12 28.44 19.60
N PRO A 312 23.88 28.19 20.08
CA PRO A 312 22.81 27.75 19.20
C PRO A 312 22.54 28.81 18.13
N ASN A 313 22.40 28.36 16.88
CA ASN A 313 22.03 29.23 15.79
C ASN A 313 20.57 29.67 15.96
N THR A 314 20.23 30.83 15.41
CA THR A 314 18.85 31.30 15.36
C THR A 314 18.45 31.57 13.93
N ALA A 315 17.25 31.17 13.55
CA ALA A 315 16.66 31.52 12.26
C ALA A 315 15.21 31.97 12.46
N PRO A 316 14.68 32.88 11.63
CA PRO A 316 13.24 33.05 11.52
C PRO A 316 12.59 31.71 11.10
N ARG A 317 11.33 31.56 11.45
CA ARG A 317 10.58 30.30 11.26
C ARG A 317 10.36 29.94 9.80
#